data_AF-A0A2J8UD83-F1
#
_entry.id   AF-A0A2J8UD83-F1
#
_cell.length_a   1.000
_cell.length_b   1.000
_cell.length_c   1.000
_cell.angle_alpha   90.00
_cell.angle_beta   90.00
_cell.angle_gamma   90.00
#
_symmetry.space_group_name_H-M   'P 1'
#
loop_
_entity.id
_entity.type
_entity.pdbx_description
1 polymer ?
#
loop_
_entity_poly.entity_id
_entity_poly.type
_entity_poly.pdbx_seq_one_letter_code
_entity_poly.pdbx_strand_id
1 'polypeptide(L)'
;MAPETTKNFLPLLDAVSRDFVSVLHRRIKKAGSGNYSGDISDDLFRFAFESITNVIFGERQGMLEEVVNPEAQRFIDAIYQMFHTSVPMLNLPPDLFRLFRTKTWKDHVAAWDVIFSKADIYTQNFYWELRQKGSVHHDYRGILYRLLGDSKMSFEDIKANVTEMLAGGVDTTSMTLQWHLYEMARNLKVQDMLRAEVLAARRQAQGDMATMLQLVPLLKASIKETL
;
A
#
# COMPACT_ATOMS: atom_id res chain seq x y z
N MET A 1 -5.79 7.61 13.53
CA MET A 1 -6.99 6.76 13.29
C MET A 1 -7.43 6.14 14.61
N ALA A 2 -8.74 6.01 14.84
CA ALA A 2 -9.27 5.40 16.05
C ALA A 2 -9.07 3.86 16.02
N PRO A 3 -8.68 3.22 17.14
CA PRO A 3 -8.52 1.76 17.23
C PRO A 3 -9.73 0.99 16.72
N GLU A 4 -10.94 1.48 17.04
CA GLU A 4 -12.22 0.91 16.61
C GLU A 4 -12.42 0.86 15.09
N THR A 5 -11.75 1.74 14.34
CA THR A 5 -11.78 1.72 12.88
C THR A 5 -10.72 0.76 12.34
N THR A 6 -9.50 0.83 12.89
CA THR A 6 -8.35 0.08 12.36
C THR A 6 -8.46 -1.44 12.53
N LYS A 7 -9.23 -1.92 13.51
CA LYS A 7 -9.49 -3.36 13.68
C LYS A 7 -10.14 -4.00 12.43
N ASN A 8 -10.90 -3.21 11.66
CA ASN A 8 -11.56 -3.68 10.45
C ASN A 8 -10.59 -3.86 9.28
N PHE A 9 -9.35 -3.33 9.37
CA PHE A 9 -8.36 -3.43 8.30
C PHE A 9 -7.65 -4.78 8.30
N LEU A 10 -7.62 -5.47 9.43
CA LEU A 10 -6.90 -6.73 9.60
C LEU A 10 -7.25 -7.78 8.53
N PRO A 11 -8.54 -8.11 8.28
CA PRO A 11 -8.87 -9.07 7.23
C PRO A 11 -8.52 -8.56 5.82
N LEU A 12 -8.61 -7.25 5.58
CA LEU A 12 -8.30 -6.65 4.27
C LEU A 12 -6.79 -6.72 3.96
N LEU A 13 -5.94 -6.44 4.95
CA LEU A 13 -4.49 -6.47 4.83
C LEU A 13 -3.92 -7.91 4.88
N ASP A 14 -4.48 -8.79 5.72
CA ASP A 14 -4.06 -10.21 5.78
C ASP A 14 -4.33 -10.92 4.45
N ALA A 15 -5.45 -10.61 3.78
CA ALA A 15 -5.77 -11.16 2.47
C ALA A 15 -4.69 -10.81 1.42
N VAL A 16 -4.31 -9.53 1.31
CA VAL A 16 -3.27 -9.09 0.36
C VAL A 16 -1.90 -9.70 0.71
N SER A 17 -1.59 -9.79 2.01
CA SER A 17 -0.34 -10.41 2.50
C SER A 17 -0.24 -11.90 2.14
N ARG A 18 -1.34 -12.64 2.23
CA ARG A 18 -1.39 -14.06 1.83
C ARG A 18 -1.25 -14.25 0.33
N ASP A 19 -1.81 -13.35 -0.47
CA ASP A 19 -1.64 -13.39 -1.92
C ASP A 19 -0.18 -13.11 -2.32
N PHE A 20 0.48 -12.17 -1.64
CA PHE A 20 1.91 -11.92 -1.86
C PHE A 20 2.78 -13.14 -1.53
N VAL A 21 2.50 -13.82 -0.40
CA VAL A 21 3.14 -15.10 -0.07
C VAL A 21 2.88 -16.14 -1.17
N SER A 22 1.66 -16.19 -1.71
CA SER A 22 1.29 -17.10 -2.80
C SER A 22 2.05 -16.81 -4.10
N VAL A 23 2.27 -15.53 -4.45
CA VAL A 23 3.11 -15.12 -5.59
C VAL A 23 4.52 -15.69 -5.44
N LEU A 24 5.15 -15.52 -4.28
CA LEU A 24 6.49 -16.03 -4.03
C LEU A 24 6.55 -17.56 -4.10
N HIS A 25 5.57 -18.27 -3.52
CA HIS A 25 5.48 -19.72 -3.64
C HIS A 25 5.34 -20.20 -5.09
N ARG A 26 4.54 -19.52 -5.91
CA ARG A 26 4.43 -19.83 -7.35
C ARG A 26 5.78 -19.65 -8.06
N ARG A 27 6.52 -18.58 -7.75
CA ARG A 27 7.86 -18.33 -8.34
C ARG A 27 8.90 -19.37 -7.90
N ILE A 28 8.93 -19.73 -6.61
CA ILE A 28 9.79 -20.81 -6.08
C ILE A 28 9.50 -22.13 -6.81
N LYS A 29 8.21 -22.47 -6.97
CA LYS A 29 7.79 -23.69 -7.69
C LYS A 29 8.23 -23.65 -9.16
N LYS A 30 8.05 -22.51 -9.83
CA LYS A 30 8.43 -22.29 -11.24
C LYS A 30 9.94 -22.36 -11.46
N ALA A 31 10.74 -21.92 -10.50
CA ALA A 31 12.20 -21.99 -10.57
C ALA A 31 12.76 -23.43 -10.45
N GLY A 32 11.99 -24.35 -9.85
CA GLY A 32 12.29 -25.79 -9.84
C GLY A 32 13.37 -26.27 -8.86
N SER A 33 14.14 -25.36 -8.25
CA SER A 33 15.24 -25.67 -7.31
C SER A 33 14.88 -25.44 -5.83
N GLY A 34 13.61 -25.22 -5.51
CA GLY A 34 13.14 -24.99 -4.15
C GLY A 34 13.48 -23.62 -3.57
N ASN A 35 13.98 -22.69 -4.38
CA ASN A 35 14.23 -21.29 -4.00
C ASN A 35 13.86 -20.33 -5.13
N TYR A 36 13.80 -19.04 -4.82
CA TYR A 36 13.63 -17.95 -5.78
C TYR A 36 14.62 -16.83 -5.44
N SER A 37 15.25 -16.24 -6.46
CA SER A 37 16.14 -15.10 -6.34
C SER A 37 15.74 -14.05 -7.38
N GLY A 38 15.65 -12.80 -6.97
CA GLY A 38 15.30 -11.68 -7.83
C GLY A 38 15.05 -10.40 -7.03
N ASP A 39 15.09 -9.26 -7.71
CA ASP A 39 14.57 -8.02 -7.16
C ASP A 39 13.03 -8.11 -7.09
N ILE A 40 12.48 -7.66 -5.98
CA ILE A 40 11.04 -7.67 -5.70
C ILE A 40 10.50 -6.26 -5.41
N SER A 41 11.28 -5.20 -5.70
CA SER A 41 10.83 -3.80 -5.52
C SER A 41 9.48 -3.54 -6.19
N ASP A 42 9.34 -3.91 -7.45
CA ASP A 42 8.11 -3.73 -8.23
C ASP A 42 6.92 -4.49 -7.63
N ASP A 43 7.18 -5.70 -7.11
CA ASP A 43 6.16 -6.49 -6.44
C ASP A 43 5.77 -5.87 -5.09
N LEU A 44 6.72 -5.26 -4.36
CA LEU A 44 6.45 -4.55 -3.12
C LEU A 44 5.66 -3.25 -3.35
N PHE A 45 5.91 -2.52 -4.44
CA PHE A 45 5.08 -1.38 -4.84
C PHE A 45 3.65 -1.82 -5.17
N ARG A 46 3.48 -2.93 -5.91
CA ARG A 46 2.16 -3.53 -6.18
C ARG A 46 1.46 -4.01 -4.92
N PHE A 47 2.19 -4.64 -3.99
CA PHE A 47 1.69 -5.07 -2.69
C PHE A 47 1.19 -3.87 -1.86
N ALA A 48 1.97 -2.80 -1.81
CA ALA A 48 1.62 -1.59 -1.09
C ALA A 48 0.37 -0.92 -1.68
N PHE A 49 0.32 -0.80 -3.02
CA PHE A 49 -0.85 -0.29 -3.73
C PHE A 49 -2.10 -1.14 -3.47
N GLU A 50 -2.03 -2.46 -3.68
CA GLU A 50 -3.15 -3.37 -3.45
C GLU A 50 -3.66 -3.28 -2.00
N SER A 51 -2.74 -3.15 -1.04
CA SER A 51 -3.06 -2.99 0.38
C SER A 51 -3.81 -1.70 0.68
N ILE A 52 -3.31 -0.54 0.23
CA ILE A 52 -3.95 0.75 0.48
C ILE A 52 -5.28 0.87 -0.26
N THR A 53 -5.39 0.37 -1.50
CA THR A 53 -6.66 0.36 -2.23
C THR A 53 -7.68 -0.55 -1.59
N ASN A 54 -7.28 -1.72 -1.08
CA ASN A 54 -8.22 -2.63 -0.43
C ASN A 54 -8.76 -2.04 0.88
N VAL A 55 -7.95 -1.31 1.64
CA VAL A 55 -8.42 -0.61 2.86
C VAL A 55 -9.32 0.60 2.52
N ILE A 56 -8.98 1.37 1.48
CA ILE A 56 -9.76 2.56 1.10
C ILE A 56 -11.10 2.16 0.45
N PHE A 57 -11.05 1.31 -0.56
CA PHE A 57 -12.21 0.98 -1.40
C PHE A 57 -12.91 -0.32 -0.98
N GLY A 58 -12.29 -1.17 -0.15
CA GLY A 58 -12.85 -2.50 0.16
C GLY A 58 -12.88 -3.44 -1.04
N GLU A 59 -12.04 -3.19 -2.04
CA GLU A 59 -12.03 -3.88 -3.33
C GLU A 59 -10.60 -4.23 -3.77
N ARG A 60 -10.47 -5.40 -4.40
CA ARG A 60 -9.21 -5.93 -4.93
C ARG A 60 -8.94 -5.37 -6.33
N GLN A 61 -7.75 -4.81 -6.52
CA GLN A 61 -7.32 -4.27 -7.83
C GLN A 61 -6.62 -5.32 -8.69
N GLY A 62 -6.22 -6.45 -8.09
CA GLY A 62 -5.62 -7.59 -8.81
C GLY A 62 -4.16 -7.38 -9.18
N MET A 63 -3.44 -6.49 -8.48
CA MET A 63 -2.03 -6.17 -8.79
C MET A 63 -1.04 -7.28 -8.40
N LEU A 64 -1.51 -8.34 -7.73
CA LEU A 64 -0.72 -9.53 -7.38
C LEU A 64 -1.05 -10.76 -8.26
N GLU A 65 -1.91 -10.58 -9.27
CA GLU A 65 -2.17 -11.59 -10.28
C GLU A 65 -1.05 -11.64 -11.34
N GLU A 66 -1.00 -12.70 -12.15
CA GLU A 66 0.01 -12.82 -13.21
C GLU A 66 -0.18 -11.81 -14.35
N VAL A 67 -1.42 -11.40 -14.60
CA VAL A 67 -1.78 -10.35 -15.57
C VAL A 67 -2.31 -9.15 -14.80
N VAL A 68 -1.56 -8.05 -14.85
CA VAL A 68 -1.78 -6.85 -14.04
C VAL A 68 -2.48 -5.77 -14.87
N ASN A 69 -3.33 -4.95 -14.23
CA ASN A 69 -3.96 -3.80 -14.87
C ASN A 69 -2.90 -2.73 -15.23
N PRO A 70 -2.68 -2.42 -16.53
CA PRO A 70 -1.66 -1.47 -16.95
C PRO A 70 -1.93 -0.04 -16.49
N GLU A 71 -3.20 0.34 -16.33
CA GLU A 71 -3.57 1.69 -15.87
C GLU A 71 -3.31 1.89 -14.38
N ALA A 72 -3.44 0.83 -13.58
CA ALA A 72 -3.06 0.84 -12.17
C ALA A 72 -1.53 0.81 -12.01
N GLN A 73 -0.81 0.06 -12.85
CA GLN A 73 0.65 0.12 -12.89
C GLN A 73 1.15 1.53 -13.22
N ARG A 74 0.53 2.19 -14.21
CA ARG A 74 0.86 3.58 -14.57
C ARG A 74 0.66 4.55 -13.39
N PHE A 75 -0.30 4.31 -12.50
CA PHE A 75 -0.48 5.09 -11.28
C PHE A 75 0.67 4.88 -10.29
N ILE A 76 1.09 3.63 -10.07
CA ILE A 76 2.26 3.29 -9.24
C ILE A 76 3.51 4.00 -9.78
N ASP A 77 3.77 3.88 -11.09
CA ASP A 77 4.94 4.48 -11.74
C ASP A 77 4.93 6.02 -11.61
N ALA A 78 3.73 6.64 -11.68
CA ALA A 78 3.58 8.08 -11.52
C ALA A 78 3.89 8.57 -10.10
N ILE A 79 3.61 7.79 -9.06
CA ILE A 79 3.96 8.13 -7.67
C ILE A 79 5.49 8.19 -7.52
N TYR A 80 6.19 7.16 -7.99
CA TYR A 80 7.65 7.16 -7.98
C TYR A 80 8.23 8.34 -8.76
N GLN A 81 7.69 8.60 -9.97
CA GLN A 81 8.12 9.72 -10.81
C GLN A 81 7.88 11.06 -10.12
N MET A 82 6.78 11.23 -9.40
CA MET A 82 6.47 12.44 -8.64
C MET A 82 7.52 12.70 -7.55
N PHE A 83 7.89 11.69 -6.76
CA PHE A 83 8.95 11.82 -5.76
C PHE A 83 10.32 12.11 -6.40
N HIS A 84 10.68 11.35 -7.44
CA HIS A 84 11.96 11.51 -8.12
C HIS A 84 12.14 12.91 -8.72
N THR A 85 11.11 13.43 -9.37
CA THR A 85 11.13 14.77 -9.99
C THR A 85 11.06 15.91 -8.97
N SER A 86 10.66 15.65 -7.73
CA SER A 86 10.63 16.65 -6.66
C SER A 86 12.04 17.09 -6.24
N VAL A 87 12.99 16.15 -6.19
CA VAL A 87 14.34 16.38 -5.65
C VAL A 87 15.09 17.54 -6.34
N PRO A 88 15.16 17.64 -7.68
CA PRO A 88 15.88 18.73 -8.34
C PRO A 88 15.26 20.13 -8.18
N MET A 89 14.03 20.21 -7.64
CA MET A 89 13.27 21.45 -7.46
C MET A 89 13.20 21.90 -5.99
N LEU A 90 13.58 21.04 -5.04
CA LEU A 90 13.27 21.17 -3.61
C LEU A 90 13.77 22.47 -2.96
N ASN A 91 14.96 22.94 -3.33
CA ASN A 91 15.59 24.14 -2.75
C ASN A 91 15.46 25.38 -3.63
N LEU A 92 14.58 25.35 -4.64
CA LEU A 92 14.36 26.46 -5.56
C LEU A 92 12.96 27.05 -5.34
N PRO A 93 12.80 28.38 -5.28
CA PRO A 93 11.48 28.98 -5.32
C PRO A 93 10.81 28.73 -6.69
N PRO A 94 9.47 28.82 -6.79
CA PRO A 94 8.73 28.48 -8.01
C PRO A 94 9.18 29.16 -9.29
N ASP A 95 9.53 30.43 -9.22
CA ASP A 95 9.99 31.17 -10.39
C ASP A 95 11.31 30.62 -10.94
N LEU A 96 12.20 30.14 -10.04
CA LEU A 96 13.49 29.61 -10.43
C LEU A 96 13.41 28.18 -10.95
N PHE A 97 12.61 27.28 -10.36
CA PHE A 97 12.50 25.93 -10.92
C PHE A 97 11.74 25.92 -12.25
N ARG A 98 10.79 26.84 -12.48
CA ARG A 98 10.13 26.98 -13.79
C ARG A 98 11.12 27.37 -14.88
N LEU A 99 12.13 28.18 -14.54
CA LEU A 99 13.17 28.64 -15.46
C LEU A 99 14.32 27.64 -15.63
N PHE A 100 14.91 27.15 -14.53
CA PHE A 100 16.13 26.34 -14.54
C PHE A 100 15.89 24.82 -14.52
N ARG A 101 14.65 24.39 -14.25
CA ARG A 101 14.24 22.99 -14.17
C ARG A 101 13.00 22.71 -15.02
N THR A 102 12.85 23.42 -16.14
CA THR A 102 11.65 23.35 -16.99
C THR A 102 11.27 21.92 -17.40
N LYS A 103 12.25 21.07 -17.76
CA LYS A 103 11.97 19.65 -18.06
C LYS A 103 11.45 18.91 -16.84
N THR A 104 12.16 18.99 -15.71
CA THR A 104 11.75 18.35 -14.45
C THR A 104 10.37 18.82 -13.99
N TRP A 105 10.07 20.11 -14.12
CA TRP A 105 8.76 20.66 -13.80
C TRP A 105 7.66 20.08 -14.70
N LYS A 106 7.88 19.97 -16.01
CA LYS A 106 6.91 19.33 -16.92
C LYS A 106 6.68 17.86 -16.56
N ASP A 107 7.75 17.12 -16.28
CA ASP A 107 7.65 15.71 -15.88
C ASP A 107 6.92 15.56 -14.53
N HIS A 108 7.15 16.48 -13.59
CA HIS A 108 6.49 16.51 -12.29
C HIS A 108 4.99 16.80 -12.40
N VAL A 109 4.61 17.78 -13.23
CA VAL A 109 3.19 18.07 -13.52
C VAL A 109 2.51 16.86 -14.16
N ALA A 110 3.14 16.23 -15.15
CA ALA A 110 2.59 15.06 -15.81
C ALA A 110 2.40 13.86 -14.86
N ALA A 111 3.32 13.68 -13.89
CA ALA A 111 3.18 12.66 -12.85
C ALA A 111 1.97 12.94 -11.94
N TRP A 112 1.82 14.18 -11.47
CA TRP A 112 0.65 14.58 -10.69
C TRP A 112 -0.67 14.47 -11.47
N ASP A 113 -0.69 14.83 -12.76
CA ASP A 113 -1.89 14.70 -13.60
C ASP A 113 -2.37 13.24 -13.67
N VAL A 114 -1.45 12.28 -13.76
CA VAL A 114 -1.79 10.84 -13.69
C VAL A 114 -2.33 10.48 -12.31
N ILE A 115 -1.70 10.94 -11.22
CA ILE A 115 -2.14 10.66 -9.86
C ILE A 115 -3.57 11.18 -9.63
N PHE A 116 -3.82 12.45 -9.93
CA PHE A 116 -5.14 13.07 -9.74
C PHE A 116 -6.20 12.43 -10.64
N SER A 117 -5.91 12.22 -11.93
CA SER A 117 -6.90 11.65 -12.86
C SER A 117 -7.33 10.24 -12.45
N LYS A 118 -6.41 9.38 -12.03
CA LYS A 118 -6.75 8.02 -11.60
C LYS A 118 -7.47 7.99 -10.26
N ALA A 119 -7.01 8.75 -9.28
CA ALA A 119 -7.69 8.83 -7.98
C ALA A 119 -9.11 9.39 -8.12
N ASP A 120 -9.32 10.36 -9.01
CA ASP A 120 -10.64 10.92 -9.34
C ASP A 120 -11.55 9.86 -9.97
N ILE A 121 -11.06 9.11 -10.96
CA ILE A 121 -11.81 8.00 -11.59
C ILE A 121 -12.21 6.95 -10.55
N TYR A 122 -11.29 6.50 -9.70
CA TYR A 122 -11.59 5.49 -8.67
C TYR A 122 -12.65 6.00 -7.68
N THR A 123 -12.49 7.24 -7.19
CA THR A 123 -13.42 7.84 -6.23
C THR A 123 -14.82 8.03 -6.82
N GLN A 124 -14.91 8.53 -8.06
CA GLN A 124 -16.18 8.75 -8.74
C GLN A 124 -16.89 7.44 -9.08
N ASN A 125 -16.16 6.45 -9.60
CA ASN A 125 -16.74 5.13 -9.90
C ASN A 125 -17.32 4.50 -8.64
N PHE A 126 -16.55 4.49 -7.54
CA PHE A 126 -17.01 3.97 -6.26
C PHE A 126 -18.29 4.68 -5.78
N TYR A 127 -18.34 6.01 -5.88
CA TYR A 127 -19.49 6.80 -5.49
C TYR A 127 -20.75 6.46 -6.31
N TRP A 128 -20.62 6.33 -7.63
CA TRP A 128 -21.75 5.98 -8.50
C TRP A 128 -22.22 4.55 -8.27
N GLU A 129 -21.32 3.60 -8.07
CA GLU A 129 -21.66 2.23 -7.75
C GLU A 129 -22.39 2.11 -6.41
N LEU A 130 -21.94 2.87 -5.40
CA LEU A 130 -22.61 2.91 -4.10
C LEU A 130 -24.07 3.38 -4.22
N ARG A 131 -24.31 4.42 -5.04
CA ARG A 131 -25.66 4.92 -5.33
C ARG A 131 -26.52 3.92 -6.11
N GLN A 132 -25.93 3.17 -7.04
CA GLN A 132 -26.64 2.16 -7.83
C GLN A 132 -27.03 0.93 -7.00
N LYS A 133 -26.13 0.48 -6.11
CA LYS A 133 -26.37 -0.71 -5.27
C LYS A 133 -27.40 -0.43 -4.17
N GLY A 134 -27.52 0.83 -3.71
CA GLY A 134 -28.65 1.31 -2.90
C GLY A 134 -28.86 0.61 -1.55
N SER A 135 -27.92 -0.22 -1.11
CA SER A 135 -28.04 -1.08 0.07
C SER A 135 -27.31 -0.52 1.28
N VAL A 136 -27.96 -0.56 2.43
CA VAL A 136 -27.31 -0.39 3.73
C VAL A 136 -26.51 -1.67 4.00
N HIS A 137 -25.18 -1.53 4.12
CA HIS A 137 -24.29 -2.64 4.43
C HIS A 137 -24.02 -2.71 5.92
N HIS A 138 -24.12 -3.91 6.48
CA HIS A 138 -23.76 -4.18 7.88
C HIS A 138 -22.29 -4.62 8.03
N ASP A 139 -21.66 -5.06 6.94
CA ASP A 139 -20.23 -5.39 6.86
C ASP A 139 -19.37 -4.12 6.65
N TYR A 140 -18.09 -4.19 7.03
CA TYR A 140 -17.16 -3.10 6.80
C TYR A 140 -16.74 -3.04 5.32
N ARG A 141 -16.95 -1.89 4.67
CA ARG A 141 -16.76 -1.68 3.21
C ARG A 141 -15.60 -0.74 2.84
N GLY A 142 -14.66 -0.51 3.76
CA GLY A 142 -13.52 0.39 3.51
C GLY A 142 -13.72 1.82 4.00
N ILE A 143 -12.64 2.61 3.92
CA ILE A 143 -12.60 4.00 4.42
C ILE A 143 -13.51 4.91 3.61
N LEU A 144 -13.49 4.80 2.27
CA LEU A 144 -14.28 5.69 1.41
C LEU A 144 -15.78 5.50 1.63
N TYR A 145 -16.25 4.26 1.83
CA TYR A 145 -17.65 3.99 2.20
C TYR A 145 -18.06 4.75 3.48
N ARG A 146 -17.21 4.72 4.51
CA ARG A 146 -17.49 5.40 5.79
C ARG A 146 -17.49 6.91 5.62
N LEU A 147 -16.54 7.46 4.85
CA LEU A 147 -16.45 8.90 4.60
C LEU A 147 -17.66 9.42 3.80
N LEU A 148 -18.10 8.67 2.79
CA LEU A 148 -19.28 9.05 1.99
C LEU A 148 -20.60 8.88 2.75
N GLY A 149 -20.65 7.97 3.74
CA GLY A 149 -21.86 7.66 4.50
C GLY A 149 -22.09 8.55 5.74
N ASP A 150 -21.04 8.82 6.52
CA ASP A 150 -21.17 9.50 7.82
C ASP A 150 -19.90 10.31 8.15
N SER A 151 -19.69 11.39 7.40
CA SER A 151 -18.60 12.34 7.62
C SER A 151 -19.11 13.77 7.55
N LYS A 152 -18.37 14.69 8.20
CA LYS A 152 -18.58 16.15 8.08
C LYS A 152 -17.84 16.75 6.88
N MET A 153 -17.08 15.95 6.14
CA MET A 153 -16.27 16.40 5.01
C MET A 153 -17.13 16.57 3.75
N SER A 154 -16.79 17.56 2.93
CA SER A 154 -17.35 17.67 1.58
C SER A 154 -16.85 16.53 0.69
N PHE A 155 -17.54 16.27 -0.42
CA PHE A 155 -17.10 15.26 -1.39
C PHE A 155 -15.73 15.63 -1.98
N GLU A 156 -15.49 16.92 -2.21
CA GLU A 156 -14.23 17.47 -2.69
C GLU A 156 -13.09 17.21 -1.70
N ASP A 157 -13.31 17.45 -0.41
CA ASP A 157 -12.32 17.17 0.64
C ASP A 157 -12.03 15.67 0.76
N ILE A 158 -13.07 14.82 0.69
CA ILE A 158 -12.92 13.36 0.70
C ILE A 158 -12.04 12.91 -0.46
N LYS A 159 -12.34 13.39 -1.67
CA LYS A 159 -11.58 13.05 -2.88
C LYS A 159 -10.13 13.50 -2.79
N ALA A 160 -9.87 14.71 -2.30
CA ALA A 160 -8.51 15.21 -2.09
C ALA A 160 -7.74 14.31 -1.12
N ASN A 161 -8.33 13.99 0.03
CA ASN A 161 -7.69 13.13 1.04
C ASN A 161 -7.48 11.69 0.54
N VAL A 162 -8.41 11.13 -0.23
CA VAL A 162 -8.23 9.81 -0.85
C VAL A 162 -7.03 9.81 -1.82
N THR A 163 -6.88 10.86 -2.61
CA THR A 163 -5.74 11.02 -3.53
C THR A 163 -4.42 11.03 -2.76
N GLU A 164 -4.34 11.82 -1.69
CA GLU A 164 -3.15 11.89 -0.83
C GLU A 164 -2.86 10.56 -0.13
N MET A 165 -3.88 9.87 0.40
CA MET A 165 -3.73 8.57 1.06
C MET A 165 -3.22 7.50 0.08
N LEU A 166 -3.73 7.48 -1.16
CA LEU A 166 -3.26 6.56 -2.19
C LEU A 166 -1.81 6.85 -2.56
N ALA A 167 -1.47 8.10 -2.85
CA ALA A 167 -0.11 8.48 -3.22
C ALA A 167 0.90 8.21 -2.10
N GLY A 168 0.55 8.52 -0.85
CA GLY A 168 1.40 8.32 0.32
C GLY A 168 1.56 6.85 0.74
N GLY A 169 0.65 5.96 0.34
CA GLY A 169 0.63 4.57 0.78
C GLY A 169 1.55 3.61 0.00
N VAL A 170 1.98 3.98 -1.21
CA VAL A 170 2.69 3.07 -2.13
C VAL A 170 4.19 3.01 -1.82
N ASP A 171 4.93 4.10 -2.01
CA ASP A 171 6.40 4.10 -1.90
C ASP A 171 6.89 3.95 -0.45
N THR A 172 6.15 4.49 0.52
CA THR A 172 6.58 4.51 1.93
C THR A 172 6.67 3.11 2.53
N THR A 173 5.59 2.34 2.41
CA THR A 173 5.49 1.00 2.99
C THR A 173 6.33 -0.02 2.23
N SER A 174 6.35 0.04 0.90
CA SER A 174 7.16 -0.84 0.05
C SER A 174 8.65 -0.73 0.35
N MET A 175 9.19 0.49 0.40
CA MET A 175 10.62 0.70 0.69
C MET A 175 10.98 0.29 2.12
N THR A 176 10.14 0.62 3.11
CA THR A 176 10.37 0.21 4.51
C THR A 176 10.40 -1.32 4.63
N LEU A 177 9.49 -2.03 3.95
CA LEU A 177 9.48 -3.49 3.94
C LEU A 177 10.72 -4.06 3.23
N GLN A 178 11.17 -3.45 2.14
CA GLN A 178 12.38 -3.87 1.44
C GLN A 178 13.62 -3.76 2.36
N TRP A 179 13.75 -2.66 3.10
CA TRP A 179 14.80 -2.49 4.10
C TRP A 179 14.68 -3.50 5.25
N HIS A 180 13.47 -3.76 5.73
CA HIS A 180 13.25 -4.76 6.76
C HIS A 180 13.71 -6.16 6.33
N LEU A 181 13.38 -6.55 5.09
CA LEU A 181 13.82 -7.81 4.49
C LEU A 181 15.35 -7.86 4.34
N TYR A 182 15.96 -6.77 3.89
CA TYR A 182 17.41 -6.65 3.76
C TYR A 182 18.13 -6.80 5.11
N GLU A 183 17.67 -6.10 6.16
CA GLU A 183 18.31 -6.18 7.48
C GLU A 183 18.13 -7.55 8.15
N MET A 184 16.98 -8.21 7.95
CA MET A 184 16.80 -9.60 8.36
C MET A 184 17.76 -10.54 7.63
N ALA A 185 17.95 -10.36 6.32
CA ALA A 185 18.86 -11.19 5.53
C ALA A 185 20.34 -10.99 5.94
N ARG A 186 20.71 -9.78 6.39
CA ARG A 186 22.04 -9.49 6.93
C ARG A 186 22.26 -9.99 8.35
N ASN A 187 21.21 -10.09 9.14
CA ASN A 187 21.25 -10.46 10.55
C ASN A 187 20.43 -11.73 10.81
N LEU A 188 20.89 -12.87 10.29
CA LEU A 188 20.15 -14.15 10.35
C LEU A 188 19.72 -14.56 11.76
N LYS A 189 20.52 -14.26 12.78
CA LYS A 189 20.16 -14.50 14.19
C LYS A 189 18.91 -13.71 14.60
N VAL A 190 18.80 -12.46 14.17
CA VAL A 190 17.61 -11.61 14.42
C VAL A 190 16.42 -12.15 13.64
N GLN A 191 16.63 -12.55 12.38
CA GLN A 191 15.56 -13.17 11.58
C GLN A 191 15.00 -14.44 12.24
N ASP A 192 15.86 -15.29 12.83
CA ASP A 192 15.43 -16.48 13.55
C ASP A 192 14.65 -16.14 14.82
N MET A 193 15.07 -15.11 15.58
CA MET A 193 14.35 -14.62 16.75
C MET A 193 12.95 -14.11 16.38
N LEU A 194 12.85 -13.30 15.32
CA LEU A 194 11.57 -12.78 14.81
C LEU A 194 10.65 -13.92 14.36
N ARG A 195 11.18 -14.89 13.61
CA ARG A 195 10.42 -16.07 13.17
C ARG A 195 9.93 -16.90 14.37
N ALA A 196 10.78 -17.11 15.37
CA ALA A 196 10.41 -17.86 16.57
C ALA A 196 9.26 -17.17 17.35
N GLU A 197 9.33 -15.85 17.50
CA GLU A 197 8.26 -15.05 18.12
C GLU A 197 6.94 -15.19 17.35
N VAL A 198 6.96 -14.98 16.03
CA VAL A 198 5.74 -15.05 15.19
C VAL A 198 5.10 -16.44 15.24
N LEU A 199 5.91 -17.51 15.21
CA LEU A 199 5.39 -18.89 15.33
C LEU A 199 4.79 -19.17 16.70
N ALA A 200 5.40 -18.66 17.78
CA ALA A 200 4.86 -18.79 19.13
C ALA A 200 3.53 -18.02 19.28
N ALA A 201 3.49 -16.77 18.82
CA ALA A 201 2.29 -15.93 18.80
C ALA A 201 1.15 -16.58 18.02
N ARG A 202 1.44 -17.17 16.85
CA ARG A 202 0.44 -17.89 16.04
C ARG A 202 -0.21 -19.04 16.79
N ARG A 203 0.60 -19.85 17.48
CA ARG A 203 0.12 -20.98 18.29
C ARG A 203 -0.71 -20.50 19.47
N GLN A 204 -0.23 -19.50 20.21
CA GLN A 204 -0.92 -18.97 21.39
C GLN A 204 -2.26 -18.31 21.03
N ALA A 205 -2.32 -17.62 19.89
CA ALA A 205 -3.53 -16.98 19.39
C ALA A 205 -4.49 -17.93 18.64
N GLN A 206 -4.14 -19.22 18.51
CA GLN A 206 -4.90 -20.20 17.72
C GLN A 206 -5.20 -19.72 16.28
N GLY A 207 -4.31 -18.92 15.72
CA GLY A 207 -4.44 -18.37 14.37
C GLY A 207 -5.19 -17.03 14.24
N ASP A 208 -5.78 -16.49 15.31
CA ASP A 208 -6.46 -15.19 15.27
C ASP A 208 -5.47 -14.02 15.11
N MET A 209 -5.59 -13.26 14.02
CA MET A 209 -4.67 -12.18 13.68
C MET A 209 -4.72 -11.02 14.69
N ALA A 210 -5.91 -10.68 15.18
CA ALA A 210 -6.07 -9.58 16.14
C ALA A 210 -5.32 -9.85 17.45
N THR A 211 -5.42 -11.09 17.95
CA THR A 211 -4.69 -11.57 19.12
C THR A 211 -3.20 -11.67 18.84
N MET A 212 -2.79 -12.24 17.69
CA MET A 212 -1.38 -12.34 17.31
C MET A 212 -0.66 -10.99 17.35
N LEU A 213 -1.29 -9.92 16.86
CA LEU A 213 -0.69 -8.59 16.83
C LEU A 213 -0.41 -8.01 18.22
N GLN A 214 -0.99 -8.55 19.29
CA GLN A 214 -0.65 -8.18 20.67
C GLN A 214 0.51 -9.01 21.25
N LEU A 215 0.91 -10.08 20.57
CA LEU A 215 1.88 -11.09 21.04
C LEU A 215 3.22 -11.06 20.28
N VAL A 216 3.46 -10.04 19.46
CA VAL A 216 4.69 -9.90 18.64
C VAL A 216 5.48 -8.61 18.98
N PRO A 217 5.90 -8.39 20.24
CA PRO A 217 6.59 -7.18 20.64
C PRO A 217 7.94 -6.98 19.92
N LEU A 218 8.70 -8.05 19.65
CA LEU A 218 9.98 -7.96 18.95
C LEU A 218 9.79 -7.58 17.48
N LEU A 219 8.78 -8.14 16.79
CA LEU A 219 8.43 -7.72 15.43
C LEU A 219 8.03 -6.24 15.36
N LYS A 220 7.28 -5.74 16.36
CA LYS A 220 6.98 -4.30 16.43
C LYS A 220 8.24 -3.46 16.67
N ALA A 221 9.16 -3.95 17.50
CA ALA A 221 10.43 -3.28 17.75
C ALA A 221 11.33 -3.27 16.51
N SER A 222 11.37 -4.36 15.73
CA SER A 222 12.19 -4.43 14.53
C SER A 222 11.69 -3.51 13.40
N ILE A 223 10.39 -3.24 13.32
CA ILE A 223 9.86 -2.19 12.44
C ILE A 223 10.35 -0.81 12.88
N LYS A 224 10.39 -0.53 14.19
CA LYS A 224 10.96 0.73 14.71
C LYS A 224 12.46 0.84 14.40
N GLU A 225 13.19 -0.25 14.51
CA GLU A 225 14.64 -0.30 14.20
C GLU A 225 14.92 -0.12 12.70
N THR A 226 13.93 -0.37 11.83
CA THR A 226 14.07 -0.17 10.38
C THR A 226 13.91 1.30 9.97
N LEU A 227 13.22 2.10 10.79
CA LEU A 227 12.86 3.51 10.53
C LEU A 227 13.79 4.47 11.28
#